data_AF-A0AAW2SKU3-F1
#
_entry.id   AF-A0AAW2SKU3-F1
#
_cell.length_a   1.000
_cell.length_b   1.000
_cell.length_c   1.000
_cell.angle_alpha   90.00
_cell.angle_beta   90.00
_cell.angle_gamma   90.00
#
_symmetry.space_group_name_H-M   'P 1'
#
loop_
_entity.id
_entity.type
_entity.pdbx_description
1 polymer ?
#
loop_
_entity_poly.entity_id
_entity_poly.type
_entity_poly.pdbx_seq_one_letter_code
_entity_poly.pdbx_strand_id
1 'polypeptide(L)'
;MGTKLQENPGKNPRRAPEKTPWARIMLQPLHPYGTVLNLDVIDFQNIEKLIDEWVVAIKITPTTLELDKENCIKLVELSLEGSVKIGWDNTPVDTKASILAEDSKSAIADRLGRLIKIHFIGDGYFEGSRTEKAREYAQALFSLELRSIGAVDEYIYWFCKYFFQSGVVVEVTAPMFFAKICSPWREMLIQLYKVPEGQMDSVARRMSFLKDKLKDWC
;
A
#
# COMPACT_ATOMS: atom_id res chain seq x y z
N MET A 1 -56.10 -12.01 27.26
CA MET A 1 -55.08 -12.98 27.68
C MET A 1 -53.79 -12.64 26.95
N GLY A 2 -52.89 -11.92 27.60
CA GLY A 2 -51.60 -11.51 27.03
C GLY A 2 -50.49 -12.37 27.63
N THR A 3 -49.89 -13.24 26.81
CA THR A 3 -48.75 -14.06 27.19
C THR A 3 -47.47 -13.22 27.16
N LYS A 4 -46.87 -13.08 28.35
CA LYS A 4 -45.54 -12.50 28.57
C LYS A 4 -44.48 -13.40 27.92
N LEU A 5 -43.64 -12.82 27.07
CA LEU A 5 -42.38 -13.42 26.63
C LEU A 5 -41.34 -13.21 27.73
N GLN A 6 -40.69 -14.31 28.11
CA GLN A 6 -39.60 -14.38 29.08
C GLN A 6 -38.40 -13.53 28.63
N GLU A 7 -37.90 -12.73 29.56
CA GLU A 7 -36.59 -12.07 29.47
C GLU A 7 -35.48 -13.12 29.64
N ASN A 8 -34.58 -13.21 28.66
CA ASN A 8 -33.28 -13.85 28.81
C ASN A 8 -32.24 -12.77 29.14
N PRO A 9 -31.58 -12.79 30.30
CA PRO A 9 -30.53 -11.84 30.65
C PRO A 9 -29.21 -12.32 30.05
N GLY A 10 -28.52 -11.44 29.31
CA GLY A 10 -27.17 -11.74 28.81
C GLY A 10 -26.91 -11.44 27.34
N LYS A 11 -27.54 -10.42 26.75
CA LYS A 11 -26.95 -9.73 25.60
C LYS A 11 -26.21 -8.50 26.10
N ASN A 12 -24.95 -8.69 26.46
CA ASN A 12 -23.99 -7.60 26.34
C ASN A 12 -24.04 -7.18 24.86
N PRO A 13 -24.40 -5.93 24.51
CA PRO A 13 -24.16 -5.47 23.15
C PRO A 13 -22.65 -5.57 22.99
N ARG A 14 -22.18 -6.49 22.14
CA ARG A 14 -20.82 -6.41 21.63
C ARG A 14 -20.76 -5.04 20.97
N ARG A 15 -20.27 -4.05 21.72
CA ARG A 15 -19.74 -2.81 21.17
C ARG A 15 -18.89 -3.27 20.00
N ALA A 16 -19.30 -2.84 18.81
CA ALA A 16 -18.40 -2.86 17.67
C ALA A 16 -17.06 -2.29 18.14
N PRO A 17 -15.91 -2.87 17.75
CA PRO A 17 -14.64 -2.22 18.02
C PRO A 17 -14.63 -0.89 17.26
N GLU A 18 -15.03 0.17 17.95
CA GLU A 18 -14.68 1.52 17.57
C GLU A 18 -13.15 1.61 17.62
N LYS A 19 -12.57 2.03 16.48
CA LYS A 19 -11.19 2.48 16.30
C LYS A 19 -10.13 1.38 16.13
N THR A 20 -10.06 0.81 14.93
CA THR A 20 -8.75 0.62 14.29
C THR A 20 -8.45 1.85 13.43
N PRO A 21 -7.32 2.56 13.64
CA PRO A 21 -6.97 3.78 12.89
C PRO A 21 -6.84 3.59 11.37
N TRP A 22 -6.70 2.34 10.92
CA TRP A 22 -6.47 1.97 9.52
C TRP A 22 -7.72 1.98 8.64
N ALA A 23 -8.90 2.27 9.20
CA ALA A 23 -10.19 2.18 8.49
C ALA A 23 -10.68 3.50 7.86
N ARG A 24 -9.84 4.55 7.77
CA ARG A 24 -10.26 5.82 7.16
C ARG A 24 -9.33 6.27 6.03
N ILE A 25 -9.91 6.17 4.83
CA ILE A 25 -9.78 7.00 3.60
C ILE A 25 -9.08 6.29 2.43
N MET A 26 -9.89 5.98 1.40
CA MET A 26 -9.62 5.03 0.30
C MET A 26 -9.95 5.65 -1.08
N LEU A 27 -9.54 6.89 -1.38
CA LEU A 27 -10.19 7.83 -2.30
C LEU A 27 -11.34 8.56 -1.59
N GLN A 28 -11.02 9.65 -0.90
CA GLN A 28 -12.05 10.62 -0.54
C GLN A 28 -12.33 11.53 -1.73
N PRO A 29 -13.60 11.80 -2.06
CA PRO A 29 -13.91 12.86 -3.01
C PRO A 29 -13.46 14.19 -2.41
N LEU A 30 -12.52 14.86 -3.07
CA LEU A 30 -12.21 16.28 -2.85
C LEU A 30 -13.39 17.15 -3.32
N HIS A 31 -14.09 16.66 -4.36
CA HIS A 31 -15.26 17.21 -5.04
C HIS A 31 -15.92 16.05 -5.81
N PRO A 32 -17.19 16.12 -6.28
CA PRO A 32 -17.77 15.09 -7.19
C PRO A 32 -16.96 14.79 -8.46
N TYR A 33 -15.89 15.55 -8.73
CA TYR A 33 -14.99 15.37 -9.87
C TYR A 33 -13.52 15.19 -9.48
N GLY A 34 -13.16 15.27 -8.19
CA GLY A 34 -11.75 15.24 -7.72
C GLY A 34 -11.53 14.13 -6.68
N THR A 35 -10.37 13.48 -6.75
CA THR A 35 -10.08 12.26 -5.99
C THR A 35 -8.75 12.38 -5.24
N VAL A 36 -8.73 12.06 -3.95
CA VAL A 36 -7.50 11.96 -3.16
C VAL A 36 -6.78 10.63 -3.44
N LEU A 37 -5.48 10.66 -3.74
CA LEU A 37 -4.60 9.50 -3.88
C LEU A 37 -3.80 9.26 -2.59
N ASN A 38 -4.10 8.14 -1.93
CA ASN A 38 -3.36 7.63 -0.78
C ASN A 38 -3.03 6.15 -1.03
N LEU A 39 -1.73 5.80 -0.98
CA LEU A 39 -1.23 4.45 -1.27
C LEU A 39 -0.86 3.63 -0.01
N ASP A 40 -1.10 4.14 1.20
CA ASP A 40 -0.62 3.54 2.45
C ASP A 40 -1.36 2.25 2.85
N VAL A 41 -2.53 2.00 2.27
CA VAL A 41 -3.49 0.97 2.73
C VAL A 41 -3.73 -0.11 1.65
N ILE A 42 -2.99 -0.07 0.54
CA ILE A 42 -3.33 -0.83 -0.67
C ILE A 42 -2.53 -2.13 -0.81
N ASP A 43 -3.22 -3.17 -1.27
CA ASP A 43 -2.61 -4.36 -1.88
C ASP A 43 -1.81 -3.91 -3.12
N PHE A 44 -0.51 -4.16 -3.13
CA PHE A 44 0.42 -3.76 -4.18
C PHE A 44 -0.05 -4.14 -5.60
N GLN A 45 -0.94 -5.13 -5.76
CA GLN A 45 -1.56 -5.49 -7.03
C GLN A 45 -2.44 -4.38 -7.65
N ASN A 46 -3.00 -3.48 -6.84
CA ASN A 46 -3.92 -2.44 -7.31
C ASN A 46 -3.28 -1.04 -7.42
N ILE A 47 -2.02 -0.88 -7.02
CA ILE A 47 -1.32 0.41 -7.02
C ILE A 47 -1.39 1.07 -8.42
N GLU A 48 -1.07 0.33 -9.47
CA GLU A 48 -1.07 0.85 -10.84
C GLU A 48 -2.44 1.38 -11.25
N LYS A 49 -3.49 0.57 -11.04
CA LYS A 49 -4.87 0.90 -11.40
C LYS A 49 -5.34 2.17 -10.69
N LEU A 50 -5.03 2.31 -9.40
CA LEU A 50 -5.46 3.46 -8.60
C LEU A 50 -4.72 4.74 -9.01
N ILE A 51 -3.44 4.64 -9.35
CA ILE A 51 -2.72 5.77 -9.94
C ILE A 51 -3.36 6.16 -11.27
N ASP A 52 -3.73 5.19 -12.13
CA ASP A 52 -4.40 5.47 -13.41
C ASP A 52 -5.76 6.12 -13.24
N GLU A 53 -6.60 5.61 -12.34
CA GLU A 53 -7.90 6.22 -12.03
C GLU A 53 -7.75 7.64 -11.48
N TRP A 54 -6.75 7.88 -10.62
CA TRP A 54 -6.44 9.22 -10.13
C TRP A 54 -5.94 10.15 -11.24
N VAL A 55 -5.05 9.71 -12.13
CA VAL A 55 -4.59 10.50 -13.29
C VAL A 55 -5.78 10.89 -14.17
N VAL A 56 -6.69 9.95 -14.43
CA VAL A 56 -7.92 10.23 -15.21
C VAL A 56 -8.79 11.28 -14.50
N ALA A 57 -8.98 11.16 -13.19
CA ALA A 57 -9.74 12.15 -12.42
C ALA A 57 -9.11 13.54 -12.54
N ILE A 58 -7.80 13.68 -12.29
CA ILE A 58 -7.06 14.95 -12.35
C ILE A 58 -7.04 15.56 -13.76
N LYS A 59 -7.18 14.76 -14.83
CA LYS A 59 -7.35 15.31 -16.19
C LYS A 59 -8.73 15.93 -16.40
N ILE A 60 -9.76 15.36 -15.79
CA ILE A 60 -11.16 15.75 -15.98
C ILE A 60 -11.50 16.94 -15.08
N THR A 61 -11.16 16.90 -13.79
CA THR A 61 -11.57 17.90 -12.78
C THR A 61 -11.28 19.34 -13.20
N PRO A 62 -10.07 19.69 -13.69
CA PRO A 62 -9.73 21.07 -14.03
C PRO A 62 -10.43 21.59 -15.28
N THR A 63 -10.92 20.68 -16.13
CA THR A 63 -11.73 21.02 -17.30
C THR A 63 -13.18 21.24 -16.87
N THR A 64 -13.72 20.35 -16.03
CA THR A 64 -15.09 20.46 -15.50
C THR A 64 -15.28 21.67 -14.60
N LEU A 65 -14.26 22.07 -13.84
CA LEU A 65 -14.28 23.21 -12.94
C LEU A 65 -13.69 24.49 -13.55
N GLU A 66 -13.33 24.47 -14.84
CA GLU A 66 -12.74 25.62 -15.56
C GLU A 66 -11.53 26.26 -14.84
N LEU A 67 -10.73 25.45 -14.14
CA LEU A 67 -9.59 25.95 -13.37
C LEU A 67 -8.51 26.50 -14.30
N ASP A 68 -7.76 27.51 -13.89
CA ASP A 68 -6.51 27.85 -14.58
C ASP A 68 -5.38 26.86 -14.23
N LYS A 69 -4.18 27.08 -14.77
CA LYS A 69 -3.02 26.22 -14.49
C LYS A 69 -2.62 26.25 -13.02
N GLU A 70 -2.64 27.42 -12.39
CA GLU A 70 -2.24 27.57 -10.98
C GLU A 70 -3.20 26.81 -10.04
N ASN A 71 -4.50 26.94 -10.25
CA ASN A 71 -5.51 26.23 -9.47
C ASN A 71 -5.53 24.73 -9.77
N CYS A 72 -5.17 24.31 -10.98
CA CYS A 72 -4.91 22.90 -11.29
C CYS A 72 -3.75 22.34 -10.47
N ILE A 73 -2.65 23.09 -10.33
CA ILE A 73 -1.49 22.69 -9.53
C ILE A 73 -1.89 22.55 -8.05
N LYS A 74 -2.62 23.52 -7.50
CA LYS A 74 -3.14 23.45 -6.12
C LYS A 74 -4.03 22.23 -5.92
N LEU A 75 -4.93 21.93 -6.86
CA LEU A 75 -5.78 20.74 -6.81
C LEU A 75 -4.95 19.46 -6.76
N VAL A 76 -3.92 19.36 -7.61
CA VAL A 76 -3.00 18.21 -7.62
C VAL A 76 -2.33 18.04 -6.27
N GLU A 77 -1.74 19.09 -5.72
CA GLU A 77 -1.04 19.01 -4.42
C GLU A 77 -1.96 18.63 -3.27
N LEU A 78 -3.20 19.14 -3.27
CA LEU A 78 -4.23 18.79 -2.29
C LEU A 78 -4.75 17.36 -2.45
N SER A 79 -4.62 16.79 -3.64
CA SER A 79 -5.06 15.43 -3.93
C SER A 79 -4.07 14.35 -3.52
N LEU A 80 -2.87 14.69 -3.06
CA LEU A 80 -1.88 13.72 -2.61
C LEU A 80 -1.95 13.57 -1.08
N GLU A 81 -2.00 12.33 -0.60
CA GLU A 81 -1.99 12.00 0.83
C GLU A 81 -1.03 10.84 1.16
N GLY A 82 -0.78 10.65 2.46
CA GLY A 82 0.02 9.53 2.95
C GLY A 82 1.44 9.50 2.39
N SER A 83 1.94 8.29 2.09
CA SER A 83 3.25 8.11 1.46
C SER A 83 3.39 8.81 0.13
N VAL A 84 2.30 8.99 -0.64
CA VAL A 84 2.36 9.69 -1.94
C VAL A 84 2.69 11.16 -1.73
N LYS A 85 2.06 11.80 -0.75
CA LYS A 85 2.39 13.16 -0.35
C LYS A 85 3.82 13.27 0.17
N ILE A 86 4.26 12.33 1.01
CA ILE A 86 5.63 12.32 1.53
C ILE A 86 6.65 12.17 0.38
N GLY A 87 6.38 11.30 -0.59
CA GLY A 87 7.23 11.12 -1.77
C GLY A 87 7.28 12.37 -2.65
N TRP A 88 6.12 13.01 -2.88
CA TRP A 88 6.07 14.30 -3.56
C TRP A 88 6.85 15.36 -2.80
N ASP A 89 6.60 15.57 -1.51
CA ASP A 89 7.25 16.60 -0.71
C ASP A 89 8.78 16.45 -0.70
N ASN A 90 9.29 15.21 -0.72
CA ASN A 90 10.73 14.91 -0.81
C ASN A 90 11.32 14.85 -2.24
N THR A 91 10.49 14.99 -3.28
CA THR A 91 10.98 15.03 -4.67
C THR A 91 11.85 16.28 -4.89
N PRO A 92 12.99 16.18 -5.61
CA PRO A 92 13.86 17.32 -5.88
C PRO A 92 13.11 18.50 -6.51
N VAL A 93 13.48 19.73 -6.11
CA VAL A 93 12.81 20.97 -6.55
C VAL A 93 12.82 21.09 -8.08
N ASP A 94 13.95 20.78 -8.72
CA ASP A 94 14.08 20.86 -10.18
C ASP A 94 13.16 19.87 -10.90
N THR A 95 12.98 18.67 -10.33
CA THR A 95 12.05 17.67 -10.84
C THR A 95 10.60 18.15 -10.72
N LYS A 96 10.22 18.72 -9.57
CA LYS A 96 8.89 19.34 -9.40
C LYS A 96 8.68 20.47 -10.40
N ALA A 97 9.64 21.38 -10.51
CA ALA A 97 9.57 22.52 -11.42
C ALA A 97 9.40 22.06 -12.88
N SER A 98 10.14 21.04 -13.31
CA SER A 98 10.02 20.45 -14.65
C SER A 98 8.65 19.81 -14.93
N ILE A 99 8.04 19.17 -13.93
CA ILE A 99 6.68 18.60 -14.08
C ILE A 99 5.63 19.70 -14.15
N LEU A 100 5.72 20.71 -13.28
CA LEU A 100 4.77 21.81 -13.20
C LEU A 100 4.92 22.84 -14.34
N ALA A 101 6.08 22.86 -14.99
CA ALA A 101 6.35 23.71 -16.15
C ALA A 101 5.52 23.30 -17.39
N GLU A 102 5.05 22.05 -17.46
CA GLU A 102 4.27 21.52 -18.58
C GLU A 102 3.10 22.43 -19.03
N ASP A 103 2.93 22.58 -20.34
CA ASP A 103 2.01 23.57 -20.91
C ASP A 103 0.54 23.21 -20.71
N SER A 104 0.23 21.92 -20.64
CA SER A 104 -1.14 21.43 -20.47
C SER A 104 -1.36 20.79 -19.10
N LYS A 105 -2.55 21.01 -18.53
CA LYS A 105 -2.99 20.36 -17.29
C LYS A 105 -2.95 18.83 -17.39
N SER A 106 -3.24 18.29 -18.57
CA SER A 106 -3.14 16.84 -18.83
C SER A 106 -1.69 16.36 -18.75
N ALA A 107 -0.74 17.11 -19.30
CA ALA A 107 0.67 16.73 -19.27
C ALA A 107 1.24 16.77 -17.85
N ILE A 108 0.81 17.71 -17.00
CA ILE A 108 1.13 17.73 -15.57
C ILE A 108 0.64 16.43 -14.91
N ALA A 109 -0.62 16.05 -15.13
CA ALA A 109 -1.21 14.84 -14.58
C ALA A 109 -0.47 13.57 -15.03
N ASP A 110 -0.13 13.47 -16.32
CA ASP A 110 0.60 12.33 -16.89
C ASP A 110 2.01 12.19 -16.34
N ARG A 111 2.77 13.30 -16.28
CA ARG A 111 4.13 13.28 -15.74
C ARG A 111 4.14 12.95 -14.26
N LEU A 112 3.21 13.49 -13.49
CA LEU A 112 3.11 13.20 -12.08
C LEU A 112 2.69 11.75 -11.83
N GLY A 113 1.70 11.25 -12.57
CA GLY A 113 1.32 9.83 -12.53
C GLY A 113 2.50 8.91 -12.85
N ARG A 114 3.31 9.27 -13.87
CA ARG A 114 4.55 8.56 -14.20
C ARG A 114 5.56 8.56 -13.04
N LEU A 115 5.80 9.72 -12.42
CA LEU A 115 6.71 9.84 -11.28
C LEU A 115 6.24 8.96 -10.11
N ILE A 116 4.95 8.99 -9.79
CA ILE A 116 4.36 8.18 -8.71
C ILE A 116 4.49 6.70 -9.04
N LYS A 117 4.22 6.28 -10.29
CA LYS A 117 4.42 4.89 -10.72
C LYS A 117 5.88 4.44 -10.57
N ILE A 118 6.84 5.27 -10.97
CA ILE A 118 8.26 4.98 -10.75
C ILE A 118 8.56 4.81 -9.26
N HIS A 119 8.09 5.72 -8.43
CA HIS A 119 8.40 5.71 -7.00
C HIS A 119 7.80 4.48 -6.27
N PHE A 120 6.54 4.15 -6.56
CA PHE A 120 5.80 3.12 -5.83
C PHE A 120 5.86 1.74 -6.48
N ILE A 121 5.98 1.68 -7.81
CA ILE A 121 6.06 0.41 -8.56
C ILE A 121 7.52 0.10 -8.92
N GLY A 122 8.34 1.10 -9.23
CA GLY A 122 9.77 0.97 -9.54
C GLY A 122 10.15 1.54 -10.92
N ASP A 123 11.40 1.95 -11.08
CA ASP A 123 11.95 2.51 -12.33
C ASP A 123 11.75 1.59 -13.53
N GLY A 124 11.85 0.28 -13.28
CA GLY A 124 11.60 -0.73 -14.29
C GLY A 124 10.19 -0.65 -14.88
N TYR A 125 9.19 -0.02 -14.25
CA TYR A 125 7.78 -0.01 -14.70
C TYR A 125 7.59 0.36 -16.19
N PHE A 126 8.42 1.23 -16.74
CA PHE A 126 8.38 1.63 -18.15
C PHE A 126 9.30 0.84 -19.08
N GLU A 127 10.20 0.01 -18.54
CA GLU A 127 11.21 -0.74 -19.29
C GLU A 127 10.84 -2.23 -19.34
N GLY A 128 10.69 -2.81 -20.55
CA GLY A 128 10.44 -4.25 -20.71
C GLY A 128 8.99 -4.71 -20.50
N SER A 129 8.74 -5.99 -20.81
CA SER A 129 7.41 -6.59 -20.69
C SER A 129 7.01 -6.79 -19.23
N ARG A 130 5.69 -6.73 -18.91
CA ARG A 130 5.20 -7.04 -17.54
C ARG A 130 5.71 -8.40 -17.04
N THR A 131 5.83 -9.38 -17.93
CA THR A 131 6.34 -10.73 -17.63
C THR A 131 7.81 -10.73 -17.21
N GLU A 132 8.65 -9.94 -17.88
CA GLU A 132 10.08 -9.83 -17.58
C GLU A 132 10.31 -9.19 -16.21
N LYS A 133 9.56 -8.13 -15.92
CA LYS A 133 9.52 -7.50 -14.59
C LYS A 133 9.05 -8.43 -13.49
N ALA A 134 7.98 -9.17 -13.73
CA ALA A 134 7.50 -10.17 -12.77
C ALA A 134 8.60 -11.21 -12.46
N ARG A 135 9.39 -11.59 -13.46
CA ARG A 135 10.56 -12.47 -13.28
C ARG A 135 11.67 -11.82 -12.45
N GLU A 136 12.00 -10.56 -12.69
CA GLU A 136 12.98 -9.80 -11.89
C GLU A 136 12.53 -9.68 -10.44
N TYR A 137 11.27 -9.35 -10.19
CA TYR A 137 10.70 -9.30 -8.85
C TYR A 137 10.68 -10.67 -8.18
N ALA A 138 10.38 -11.73 -8.91
CA ALA A 138 10.50 -13.09 -8.39
C ALA A 138 11.96 -13.38 -7.97
N GLN A 139 12.94 -13.05 -8.82
CA GLN A 139 14.36 -13.26 -8.53
C GLN A 139 14.82 -12.45 -7.30
N ALA A 140 14.38 -11.20 -7.19
CA ALA A 140 14.65 -10.34 -6.03
C ALA A 140 14.00 -10.91 -4.76
N LEU A 141 12.74 -11.36 -4.83
CA LEU A 141 12.06 -12.05 -3.73
C LEU A 141 12.80 -13.32 -3.30
N PHE A 142 13.29 -14.12 -4.25
CA PHE A 142 14.03 -15.33 -3.95
C PHE A 142 15.41 -15.05 -3.33
N SER A 143 15.99 -13.89 -3.60
CA SER A 143 17.29 -13.47 -3.07
C SER A 143 17.18 -12.65 -1.77
N LEU A 144 15.99 -12.15 -1.44
CA LEU A 144 15.75 -11.32 -0.26
C LEU A 144 15.94 -12.15 1.02
N GLU A 145 16.75 -11.64 1.94
CA GLU A 145 16.98 -12.25 3.25
C GLU A 145 17.00 -11.20 4.37
N LEU A 146 16.38 -11.50 5.51
CA LEU A 146 16.52 -10.71 6.73
C LEU A 146 17.71 -11.22 7.54
N ARG A 147 18.82 -10.48 7.47
CA ARG A 147 20.08 -10.81 8.17
C ARG A 147 20.26 -10.15 9.53
N SER A 148 19.53 -9.06 9.78
CA SER A 148 19.58 -8.32 11.04
C SER A 148 18.18 -7.94 11.44
N ILE A 149 17.81 -8.25 12.68
CA ILE A 149 16.50 -7.94 13.23
C ILE A 149 16.23 -6.42 13.31
N GLY A 150 17.27 -5.59 13.27
CA GLY A 150 17.12 -4.13 13.18
C GLY A 150 16.60 -3.62 11.83
N ALA A 151 16.59 -4.47 10.79
CA ALA A 151 16.17 -4.11 9.43
C ALA A 151 14.79 -4.67 9.06
N VAL A 152 13.94 -5.03 10.04
CA VAL A 152 12.67 -5.72 9.75
C VAL A 152 11.68 -4.88 8.97
N ASP A 153 11.55 -3.59 9.26
CA ASP A 153 10.61 -2.74 8.52
C ASP A 153 11.02 -2.62 7.05
N GLU A 154 12.32 -2.50 6.77
CA GLU A 154 12.87 -2.51 5.41
C GLU A 154 12.64 -3.87 4.73
N TYR A 155 12.89 -4.97 5.44
CA TYR A 155 12.63 -6.31 4.93
C TYR A 155 11.15 -6.55 4.60
N ILE A 156 10.23 -6.12 5.47
CA ILE A 156 8.78 -6.24 5.23
C ILE A 156 8.39 -5.43 3.99
N TYR A 157 8.90 -4.20 3.87
CA TYR A 157 8.66 -3.36 2.70
C TYR A 157 9.10 -4.06 1.41
N TRP A 158 10.36 -4.52 1.33
CA TRP A 158 10.89 -5.17 0.14
C TRP A 158 10.23 -6.51 -0.15
N PHE A 159 9.91 -7.30 0.88
CA PHE A 159 9.20 -8.56 0.72
C PHE A 159 7.84 -8.33 0.08
N CYS A 160 7.04 -7.39 0.62
CA CYS A 160 5.73 -7.06 0.05
C CYS A 160 5.88 -6.58 -1.39
N LYS A 161 6.76 -5.61 -1.64
CA LYS A 161 6.98 -5.05 -2.97
C LYS A 161 7.29 -6.14 -3.99
N TYR A 162 8.26 -7.00 -3.71
CA TYR A 162 8.66 -8.05 -4.63
C TYR A 162 7.59 -9.14 -4.78
N PHE A 163 6.98 -9.56 -3.67
CA PHE A 163 5.98 -10.62 -3.69
C PHE A 163 4.79 -10.26 -4.60
N PHE A 164 4.17 -9.12 -4.38
CA PHE A 164 2.97 -8.76 -5.12
C PHE A 164 3.25 -8.41 -6.59
N GLN A 165 4.45 -7.91 -6.91
CA GLN A 165 4.85 -7.60 -8.28
C GLN A 165 5.35 -8.83 -9.06
N SER A 166 5.76 -9.90 -8.35
CA SER A 166 6.29 -11.12 -8.97
C SER A 166 5.23 -12.04 -9.57
N GLY A 167 3.96 -11.91 -9.16
CA GLY A 167 2.90 -12.85 -9.56
C GLY A 167 3.07 -14.27 -8.98
N VAL A 168 3.93 -14.46 -7.97
CA VAL A 168 4.09 -15.74 -7.28
C VAL A 168 2.78 -16.16 -6.58
N VAL A 169 2.43 -17.44 -6.69
CA VAL A 169 1.18 -17.99 -6.15
C VAL A 169 1.14 -17.86 -4.62
N VAL A 170 0.01 -17.36 -4.10
CA VAL A 170 -0.21 -17.01 -2.68
C VAL A 170 -0.03 -18.20 -1.73
N GLU A 171 -0.25 -19.42 -2.21
CA GLU A 171 -0.25 -20.66 -1.42
C GLU A 171 1.12 -20.97 -0.77
N VAL A 172 2.22 -20.58 -1.40
CA VAL A 172 3.59 -20.80 -0.87
C VAL A 172 4.16 -19.58 -0.15
N THR A 173 3.45 -18.46 -0.14
CA THR A 173 4.03 -17.17 0.28
C THR A 173 4.14 -17.01 1.78
N ALA A 174 3.12 -17.45 2.53
CA ALA A 174 3.16 -17.32 3.98
C ALA A 174 4.36 -18.10 4.58
N PRO A 175 4.59 -19.38 4.23
CA PRO A 175 5.82 -20.08 4.60
C PRO A 175 7.09 -19.39 4.14
N MET A 176 7.11 -18.86 2.90
CA MET A 176 8.29 -18.20 2.32
C MET A 176 8.76 -17.00 3.15
N PHE A 177 7.83 -16.21 3.70
CA PHE A 177 8.18 -15.04 4.52
C PHE A 177 9.15 -15.39 5.67
N PHE A 178 8.83 -16.39 6.50
CA PHE A 178 9.78 -16.79 7.55
C PHE A 178 11.01 -17.53 7.01
N ALA A 179 10.90 -18.24 5.88
CA ALA A 179 12.03 -18.95 5.29
C ALA A 179 13.18 -18.00 4.89
N LYS A 180 12.86 -16.76 4.51
CA LYS A 180 13.81 -15.70 4.16
C LYS A 180 14.47 -15.03 5.37
N ILE A 181 14.10 -15.38 6.59
CA ILE A 181 14.75 -14.86 7.80
C ILE A 181 15.95 -15.75 8.13
N CYS A 182 17.09 -15.15 8.46
CA CYS A 182 18.27 -15.93 8.84
C CYS A 182 18.13 -16.54 10.25
N SER A 183 18.88 -17.61 10.51
CA SER A 183 19.05 -18.16 11.86
C SER A 183 19.82 -17.14 12.73
N PRO A 184 19.50 -17.00 14.03
CA PRO A 184 18.60 -17.83 14.84
C PRO A 184 17.12 -17.42 14.78
N TRP A 185 16.80 -16.22 14.31
CA TRP A 185 15.45 -15.65 14.44
C TRP A 185 14.38 -16.47 13.72
N ARG A 186 14.69 -17.02 12.54
CA ARG A 186 13.76 -17.91 11.83
C ARG A 186 13.30 -19.09 12.67
N GLU A 187 14.24 -19.75 13.35
CA GLU A 187 13.93 -20.94 14.14
C GLU A 187 13.03 -20.58 15.32
N MET A 188 13.34 -19.47 16.00
CA MET A 188 12.50 -18.95 17.07
C MET A 188 11.08 -18.61 16.59
N LEU A 189 10.96 -17.94 15.44
CA LEU A 189 9.66 -17.59 14.86
C LEU A 189 8.85 -18.83 14.50
N ILE A 190 9.46 -19.84 13.88
CA ILE A 190 8.79 -21.10 13.51
C ILE A 190 8.30 -21.85 14.76
N GLN A 191 9.09 -21.86 15.84
CA GLN A 191 8.70 -22.52 17.09
C GLN A 191 7.53 -21.81 17.78
N LEU A 192 7.55 -20.47 17.82
CA LEU A 192 6.58 -19.65 18.53
C LEU A 192 5.30 -19.41 17.74
N TYR A 193 5.36 -19.41 16.41
CA TYR A 193 4.22 -19.09 15.57
C TYR A 193 3.20 -20.24 15.55
N LYS A 194 1.96 -19.93 15.96
CA LYS A 194 0.83 -20.84 15.91
C LYS A 194 -0.32 -20.17 15.18
N VAL A 195 -0.92 -20.89 14.24
CA VAL A 195 -2.14 -20.45 13.55
C VAL A 195 -3.33 -20.93 14.39
N PRO A 196 -4.18 -20.02 14.90
CA PRO A 196 -5.36 -20.41 15.65
C PRO A 196 -6.30 -21.28 14.81
N GLU A 197 -6.99 -22.21 15.47
CA GLU A 197 -7.91 -23.12 14.81
C GLU A 197 -9.02 -22.35 14.05
N GLY A 198 -9.29 -22.76 12.81
CA GLY A 198 -10.26 -22.10 11.93
C GLY A 198 -9.77 -20.80 11.27
N GLN A 199 -8.51 -20.39 11.46
CA GLN A 199 -7.93 -19.23 10.78
C GLN A 199 -6.93 -19.66 9.70
N MET A 200 -6.89 -18.89 8.61
CA MET A 200 -5.88 -19.11 7.55
C MET A 200 -4.54 -18.49 7.95
N ASP A 201 -3.47 -19.21 7.63
CA ASP A 201 -2.12 -18.67 7.66
C ASP A 201 -1.95 -17.67 6.51
N SER A 202 -1.38 -16.51 6.79
CA SER A 202 -1.19 -15.46 5.80
C SER A 202 0.11 -14.70 6.04
N VAL A 203 0.63 -14.11 4.97
CA VAL A 203 1.82 -13.23 5.04
C VAL A 203 1.58 -12.09 6.01
N ALA A 204 0.41 -11.43 5.95
CA ALA A 204 0.06 -10.33 6.84
C ALA A 204 0.06 -10.75 8.32
N ARG A 205 -0.41 -11.96 8.63
CA ARG A 205 -0.38 -12.52 10.00
C ARG A 205 1.05 -12.74 10.46
N ARG A 206 1.88 -13.34 9.62
CA ARG A 206 3.30 -13.57 9.93
C ARG A 206 4.10 -12.27 10.08
N MET A 207 3.79 -11.24 9.28
CA MET A 207 4.37 -9.89 9.43
C MET A 207 3.98 -9.25 10.76
N SER A 208 2.70 -9.29 11.11
CA SER A 208 2.22 -8.75 12.39
C SER A 208 2.87 -9.47 13.56
N PHE A 209 2.93 -10.80 13.50
CA PHE A 209 3.60 -11.61 14.51
C PHE A 209 5.09 -11.28 14.63
N LEU A 210 5.80 -11.14 13.51
CA LEU A 210 7.20 -10.72 13.51
C LEU A 210 7.36 -9.37 14.21
N LYS A 211 6.59 -8.35 13.81
CA LYS A 211 6.65 -7.01 14.39
C LYS A 211 6.37 -6.99 15.90
N ASP A 212 5.43 -7.82 16.36
CA ASP A 212 5.16 -7.93 17.79
C ASP A 212 6.32 -8.59 18.54
N LYS A 213 6.96 -9.61 17.95
CA LYS A 213 8.12 -10.28 18.53
C LYS A 213 9.38 -9.41 18.56
N LEU A 214 9.55 -8.47 17.63
CA LEU A 214 10.66 -7.51 17.67
C LEU A 214 10.71 -6.72 18.97
N LYS A 215 9.54 -6.33 19.49
CA LYS A 215 9.44 -5.56 20.73
C LYS A 215 9.97 -6.33 21.94
N ASP A 216 10.03 -7.66 21.84
CA ASP A 216 10.56 -8.54 22.89
C ASP A 216 12.06 -8.82 22.71
N TRP A 217 12.66 -8.50 21.54
CA TRP A 217 14.02 -8.87 21.15
C TRP A 217 14.98 -7.69 20.94
N CYS A 218 14.44 -6.46 20.93
CA CYS A 218 15.16 -5.19 20.87
C CYS A 218 15.05 -4.46 22.22
#